data_AF-A0A525CLU6-F1
#
_entry.id   AF-A0A525CLU6-F1
#
_cell.length_a   1.000
_cell.length_b   1.000
_cell.length_c   1.000
_cell.angle_alpha   90.00
_cell.angle_beta   90.00
_cell.angle_gamma   90.00
#
_symmetry.space_group_name_H-M   'P 1'
#
loop_
_entity.id
_entity.type
_entity.pdbx_description
1 polymer ?
#
loop_
_entity_poly.entity_id
_entity_poly.type
_entity_poly.pdbx_seq_one_letter_code
_entity_poly.pdbx_strand_id
1 'polypeptide(L)'
;DPQTLDIIAHLNKEKTRVISIKNRGLAGARNRGIEEAKGDIILPLDADDKIDGNYLSNAVALLDEDPEIGIVYSHARLFGAVNASWLLPNYSLESMLLDNVIFCSALFRKADWKKAGGYDTELVYGWEDYDLWLSIIKSGKRVLQLPYEHFHYRVAADSMVRSLNKSQKVESFKKIYLKHQDLFRENIEIWLDRLVEVKEPYHTCKCYIDTGDGYTESQVLTRKIVPGTQILTFDISSFQNIVKFRLDPVDCPAVLSVHQIVLQGSGSDTEVSVNSLKGSHVCLDGNRYMFSDHDPKLHIQMVKHAAHASFTTLRCEIELHSFGNEALRKIVDYLASGQKQQRISGAIRKVGKIISGQK
;
A
#
# COMPACT_ATOMS: atom_id res chain seq x y z
N ASP A 1 23.88 30.05 10.66
CA ASP A 1 25.01 29.36 11.28
C ASP A 1 26.32 29.90 10.69
N PRO A 2 27.25 30.44 11.48
CA PRO A 2 28.50 31.02 10.99
C PRO A 2 29.42 30.02 10.28
N GLN A 3 29.45 28.76 10.74
CA GLN A 3 30.31 27.72 10.13
C GLN A 3 29.85 27.37 8.71
N THR A 4 28.53 27.23 8.51
CA THR A 4 27.93 27.01 7.19
C THR A 4 28.28 28.14 6.23
N LEU A 5 28.22 29.40 6.68
CA LEU A 5 28.57 30.55 5.85
C LEU A 5 30.05 30.55 5.45
N ASP A 6 30.95 30.16 6.37
CA ASP A 6 32.38 30.05 6.10
C ASP A 6 32.68 28.96 5.06
N ILE A 7 32.09 27.76 5.21
CA ILE A 7 32.25 26.67 4.24
C ILE A 7 31.74 27.10 2.85
N ILE A 8 30.57 27.75 2.79
CA ILE A 8 29.97 28.21 1.54
C ILE A 8 30.80 29.33 0.90
N ALA A 9 31.36 30.25 1.68
CA ALA A 9 32.19 31.35 1.18
C ALA A 9 33.47 30.84 0.48
N HIS A 10 33.97 29.68 0.92
CA HIS A 10 35.16 29.04 0.34
C HIS A 10 34.82 27.91 -0.64
N LEU A 11 33.55 27.74 -1.02
CA LEU A 11 33.11 26.70 -1.94
C LEU A 11 33.50 27.07 -3.38
N ASN A 12 34.68 26.61 -3.82
CA ASN A 12 35.16 26.77 -5.19
C ASN A 12 35.01 25.47 -5.98
N LYS A 13 33.78 25.18 -6.44
CA LYS A 13 33.48 24.03 -7.30
C LYS A 13 32.90 24.49 -8.63
N GLU A 14 33.35 23.85 -9.72
CA GLU A 14 32.78 24.10 -11.04
C GLU A 14 31.27 23.85 -11.05
N LYS A 15 30.55 24.59 -11.90
CA LYS A 15 29.09 24.51 -12.08
C LYS A 15 28.28 24.74 -10.79
N THR A 16 28.88 25.37 -9.78
CA THR A 16 28.22 25.73 -8.52
C THR A 16 27.95 27.23 -8.47
N ARG A 17 26.75 27.61 -8.06
CA ARG A 17 26.40 29.01 -7.78
C ARG A 17 25.72 29.11 -6.42
N VAL A 18 26.25 29.99 -5.57
CA VAL A 18 25.70 30.28 -4.25
C VAL A 18 24.85 31.53 -4.31
N ILE A 19 23.66 31.48 -3.71
CA ILE A 19 22.74 32.62 -3.62
C ILE A 19 22.42 32.85 -2.16
N SER A 20 22.75 34.04 -1.64
CA SER A 20 22.40 34.43 -0.27
C SER A 20 21.07 35.19 -0.27
N ILE A 21 20.18 34.80 0.63
CA ILE A 21 18.89 35.47 0.85
C ILE A 21 18.63 35.62 2.35
N LYS A 22 17.77 36.58 2.70
CA LYS A 22 17.14 36.59 4.03
C LYS A 22 16.33 35.30 4.20
N ASN A 23 16.39 34.69 5.38
CA ASN A 23 15.64 33.47 5.68
C ASN A 23 14.14 33.66 5.40
N ARG A 24 13.58 32.79 4.55
CA ARG A 24 12.17 32.74 4.14
C ARG A 24 11.60 31.31 4.26
N GLY A 25 12.18 30.51 5.14
CA GLY A 25 11.85 29.09 5.28
C GLY A 25 12.35 28.22 4.11
N LEU A 26 12.10 26.92 4.23
CA LEU A 26 12.55 25.89 3.28
C LEU A 26 11.99 26.10 1.88
N ALA A 27 10.66 26.25 1.76
CA ALA A 27 9.97 26.52 0.50
C ALA A 27 10.51 27.78 -0.20
N GLY A 28 10.73 28.86 0.55
CA GLY A 28 11.26 30.11 0.02
C GLY A 28 12.69 29.97 -0.52
N ALA A 29 13.54 29.21 0.16
CA ALA A 29 14.89 28.91 -0.29
C ALA A 29 14.90 28.07 -1.57
N ARG A 30 14.07 27.01 -1.63
CA ARG A 30 13.91 26.16 -2.83
C ARG A 30 13.40 26.96 -4.02
N ASN A 31 12.33 27.74 -3.85
CA ASN A 31 11.80 28.60 -4.91
C ASN A 31 12.86 29.53 -5.46
N ARG A 32 13.61 30.22 -4.58
CA ARG A 32 14.68 31.11 -5.02
C ARG A 32 15.76 30.38 -5.82
N GLY A 33 16.17 29.19 -5.36
CA GLY A 33 17.14 28.36 -6.06
C GLY A 33 16.65 27.96 -7.47
N ILE A 34 15.38 27.58 -7.59
CA ILE A 34 14.76 27.14 -8.84
C ILE A 34 14.55 28.28 -9.83
N GLU A 35 14.10 29.45 -9.37
CA GLU A 35 13.99 30.67 -10.20
C GLU A 35 15.31 30.94 -10.92
N GLU A 36 16.39 30.84 -10.16
CA GLU A 36 17.76 31.12 -10.57
C GLU A 36 18.41 29.93 -11.31
N ALA A 37 17.87 28.72 -11.21
CA ALA A 37 18.40 27.57 -11.93
C ALA A 37 18.32 27.79 -13.47
N LYS A 38 19.39 27.46 -14.19
CA LYS A 38 19.44 27.58 -15.65
C LYS A 38 19.03 26.30 -16.40
N GLY A 39 18.95 25.17 -15.68
CA GLY A 39 18.51 23.89 -16.24
C GLY A 39 16.98 23.80 -16.33
N ASP A 40 16.51 23.02 -17.29
CA ASP A 40 15.09 22.75 -17.50
C ASP A 40 14.54 21.66 -16.58
N ILE A 41 15.42 20.79 -16.08
CA ILE A 41 15.11 19.75 -15.09
C ILE A 41 15.70 20.14 -13.75
N ILE A 42 14.89 20.00 -12.72
CA ILE A 42 15.19 20.39 -11.35
C ILE A 42 15.21 19.15 -10.47
N LEU A 43 16.22 19.06 -9.61
CA LEU A 43 16.25 18.17 -8.45
C LEU A 43 16.54 19.05 -7.21
N PRO A 44 15.59 19.20 -6.28
CA PRO A 44 15.88 19.71 -4.95
C PRO A 44 16.74 18.68 -4.22
N LEU A 45 17.80 19.12 -3.54
CA LEU A 45 18.59 18.25 -2.66
C LEU A 45 18.84 19.00 -1.36
N ASP A 46 18.40 18.42 -0.25
CA ASP A 46 18.62 19.00 1.06
C ASP A 46 20.11 18.86 1.47
N ALA A 47 20.60 19.82 2.25
CA ALA A 47 22.04 19.99 2.48
C ALA A 47 22.70 18.83 3.26
N ASP A 48 21.89 18.00 3.91
CA ASP A 48 22.29 16.85 4.70
C ASP A 48 22.09 15.51 4.00
N ASP A 49 21.41 15.48 2.86
CA ASP A 49 21.10 14.29 2.07
C ASP A 49 22.14 14.00 0.97
N LYS A 50 22.02 12.83 0.33
CA LYS A 50 22.87 12.43 -0.79
C LYS A 50 22.05 11.76 -1.89
N ILE A 51 22.62 11.77 -3.09
CA ILE A 51 22.11 10.99 -4.23
C ILE A 51 23.23 10.15 -4.85
N ASP A 52 22.85 9.03 -5.44
CA ASP A 52 23.74 8.17 -6.22
C ASP A 52 24.12 8.81 -7.57
N GLY A 53 25.30 8.47 -8.09
CA GLY A 53 25.85 9.04 -9.32
C GLY A 53 25.01 8.77 -10.57
N ASN A 54 24.22 7.69 -10.60
CA ASN A 54 23.38 7.35 -11.74
C ASN A 54 21.96 7.96 -11.66
N TYR A 55 21.60 8.62 -10.56
CA TYR A 55 20.22 9.08 -10.36
C TYR A 55 19.81 10.08 -11.44
N LEU A 56 20.64 11.09 -11.67
CA LEU A 56 20.36 12.18 -12.60
C LEU A 56 20.24 11.65 -14.03
N SER A 57 21.19 10.85 -14.50
CA SER A 57 21.17 10.31 -15.87
C SER A 57 19.95 9.45 -16.13
N ASN A 58 19.60 8.55 -15.20
CA ASN A 58 18.46 7.65 -15.34
C ASN A 58 17.13 8.41 -15.34
N ALA A 59 16.98 9.40 -14.45
CA ALA A 59 15.73 10.14 -14.34
C ALA A 59 15.55 11.18 -15.46
N VAL A 60 16.63 11.84 -15.88
CA VAL A 60 16.61 12.78 -17.02
C VAL A 60 16.24 12.04 -18.31
N ALA A 61 16.79 10.85 -18.55
CA ALA A 61 16.43 10.05 -19.72
C ALA A 61 14.92 9.82 -19.83
N LEU A 62 14.27 9.44 -18.72
CA LEU A 62 12.81 9.26 -18.69
C LEU A 62 12.05 10.57 -18.94
N LEU A 63 12.50 11.70 -18.36
CA LEU A 63 11.88 13.00 -18.60
C LEU A 63 12.09 13.49 -20.05
N ASP A 64 13.19 13.14 -20.70
CA ASP A 64 13.43 13.52 -22.10
C ASP A 64 12.64 12.64 -23.08
N GLU A 65 12.38 11.38 -22.73
CA GLU A 65 11.66 10.42 -23.57
C GLU A 65 10.16 10.74 -23.73
N ASP A 66 9.50 11.26 -22.69
CA ASP A 66 8.07 11.52 -22.74
C ASP A 66 7.67 12.81 -21.97
N PRO A 67 7.11 13.82 -22.67
CA PRO A 67 6.64 15.05 -22.04
C PRO A 67 5.49 14.82 -21.04
N GLU A 68 4.78 13.69 -21.10
CA GLU A 68 3.69 13.36 -20.17
C GLU A 68 4.17 12.84 -18.81
N ILE A 69 5.45 12.47 -18.68
CA ILE A 69 6.05 12.17 -17.37
C ILE A 69 6.39 13.50 -16.71
N GLY A 70 5.79 13.83 -15.56
CA GLY A 70 6.06 15.09 -14.84
C GLY A 70 7.00 14.95 -13.65
N ILE A 71 7.01 13.77 -13.00
CA ILE A 71 7.80 13.50 -11.80
C ILE A 71 8.52 12.17 -11.98
N VAL A 72 9.82 12.17 -11.72
CA VAL A 72 10.62 10.94 -11.64
C VAL A 72 11.31 10.90 -10.29
N TYR A 73 11.13 9.80 -9.57
CA TYR A 73 11.81 9.56 -8.31
C TYR A 73 12.36 8.13 -8.27
N SER A 74 12.94 7.72 -7.15
CA SER A 74 13.60 6.41 -7.00
C SER A 74 13.21 5.74 -5.69
N HIS A 75 13.71 4.54 -5.43
CA HIS A 75 13.73 4.03 -4.06
C HIS A 75 14.72 4.86 -3.23
N ALA A 76 14.52 4.86 -1.92
CA ALA A 76 15.38 5.61 -1.00
C ALA A 76 15.97 4.72 0.09
N ARG A 77 17.05 5.20 0.69
CA ARG A 77 17.73 4.58 1.81
C ARG A 77 17.91 5.59 2.94
N LEU A 78 17.73 5.15 4.18
CA LEU A 78 18.10 5.89 5.37
C LEU A 78 19.58 5.69 5.68
N PHE A 79 20.28 6.76 6.04
CA PHE A 79 21.67 6.69 6.52
C PHE A 79 21.90 7.64 7.72
N GLY A 80 23.00 7.45 8.45
CA GLY A 80 23.30 8.20 9.68
C GLY A 80 22.97 7.38 10.92
N ALA A 81 22.02 7.86 11.75
CA ALA A 81 21.60 7.14 12.95
C ALA A 81 20.85 5.82 12.65
N VAL A 82 20.31 5.69 11.44
CA VAL A 82 19.67 4.49 10.91
C VAL A 82 20.34 4.14 9.59
N ASN A 83 20.57 2.85 9.33
CA ASN A 83 21.06 2.37 8.03
C ASN A 83 20.15 1.24 7.53
N ALA A 84 19.15 1.60 6.72
CA ALA A 84 18.14 0.68 6.21
C ALA A 84 17.52 1.24 4.93
N SER A 85 16.94 0.36 4.10
CA SER A 85 16.06 0.79 3.02
C SER A 85 14.90 1.61 3.58
N TRP A 86 14.60 2.74 2.95
CA TRP A 86 13.42 3.54 3.30
C TRP A 86 12.22 2.98 2.54
N LEU A 87 11.44 2.16 3.25
CA LEU A 87 10.26 1.50 2.68
C LEU A 87 9.07 2.46 2.61
N LEU A 88 9.04 3.30 1.56
CA LEU A 88 7.86 4.07 1.19
C LEU A 88 6.90 3.20 0.35
N PRO A 89 5.57 3.42 0.44
CA PRO A 89 4.64 2.81 -0.48
C PRO A 89 4.99 3.14 -1.93
N ASN A 90 4.74 2.20 -2.85
CA ASN A 90 4.80 2.52 -4.28
C ASN A 90 3.78 3.61 -4.61
N TYR A 91 4.13 4.45 -5.58
CA TYR A 91 3.21 5.48 -6.06
C TYR A 91 1.96 4.84 -6.67
N SER A 92 0.82 5.29 -6.16
CA SER A 92 -0.47 5.30 -6.84
C SER A 92 -1.14 6.62 -6.49
N LEU A 93 -2.14 7.03 -7.27
CA LEU A 93 -2.94 8.21 -6.90
C LEU A 93 -3.58 8.02 -5.52
N GLU A 94 -4.03 6.80 -5.22
CA GLU A 94 -4.59 6.42 -3.92
C GLU A 94 -3.61 6.61 -2.77
N SER A 95 -2.40 6.05 -2.86
CA SER A 95 -1.39 6.19 -1.81
C SER A 95 -0.99 7.65 -1.62
N MET A 96 -0.86 8.38 -2.73
CA MET A 96 -0.52 9.79 -2.74
C MET A 96 -1.60 10.68 -2.10
N LEU A 97 -2.89 10.37 -2.28
CA LEU A 97 -3.98 11.14 -1.65
C LEU A 97 -4.13 10.84 -0.15
N LEU A 98 -3.61 9.71 0.32
CA LEU A 98 -3.61 9.36 1.75
C LEU A 98 -2.41 9.97 2.48
N ASP A 99 -1.22 9.98 1.88
CA ASP A 99 -0.02 10.62 2.43
C ASP A 99 1.01 10.89 1.32
N ASN A 100 2.01 11.74 1.60
CA ASN A 100 3.10 11.97 0.67
C ASN A 100 4.00 10.73 0.55
N VAL A 101 3.94 10.05 -0.59
CA VAL A 101 4.78 8.87 -0.88
C VAL A 101 6.01 9.18 -1.74
N ILE A 102 6.22 10.46 -2.08
CA ILE A 102 7.34 10.94 -2.89
C ILE A 102 8.16 11.94 -2.06
N PHE A 103 9.42 11.58 -1.78
CA PHE A 103 10.34 12.46 -1.05
C PHE A 103 10.72 13.72 -1.86
N CYS A 104 11.24 14.73 -1.16
CA CYS A 104 11.58 16.05 -1.73
C CYS A 104 12.54 15.99 -2.93
N SER A 105 13.46 15.02 -2.96
CA SER A 105 14.50 14.86 -3.99
C SER A 105 14.04 14.09 -5.24
N ALA A 106 12.82 14.37 -5.72
CA ALA A 106 12.33 13.92 -7.03
C ALA A 106 12.72 14.92 -8.14
N LEU A 107 12.86 14.42 -9.36
CA LEU A 107 13.13 15.22 -10.55
C LEU A 107 11.84 15.64 -11.23
N PHE A 108 11.78 16.90 -11.67
CA PHE A 108 10.65 17.47 -12.40
C PHE A 108 11.12 18.57 -13.35
N ARG A 109 10.28 18.96 -14.31
CA ARG A 109 10.59 20.10 -15.19
C ARG A 109 10.32 21.41 -14.49
N LYS A 110 11.22 22.38 -14.65
CA LYS A 110 11.06 23.77 -14.20
C LYS A 110 9.76 24.39 -14.75
N ALA A 111 9.34 24.01 -15.95
CA ALA A 111 8.08 24.45 -16.54
C ALA A 111 6.84 23.96 -15.78
N ASP A 112 6.85 22.72 -15.29
CA ASP A 112 5.74 22.13 -14.52
C ASP A 112 5.68 22.76 -13.12
N TRP A 113 6.83 22.99 -12.48
CA TRP A 113 6.92 23.78 -11.24
C TRP A 113 6.37 25.21 -11.41
N LYS A 114 6.70 25.87 -12.52
CA LYS A 114 6.19 27.22 -12.82
C LYS A 114 4.66 27.21 -13.02
N LYS A 115 4.12 26.20 -13.71
CA LYS A 115 2.66 26.02 -13.87
C LYS A 115 1.97 25.74 -12.54
N ALA A 116 2.61 25.00 -11.66
CA ALA A 116 2.10 24.70 -10.31
C ALA A 116 2.12 25.92 -9.36
N GLY A 117 2.83 26.99 -9.72
CA GLY A 117 2.98 28.19 -8.87
C GLY A 117 4.14 28.09 -7.86
N GLY A 118 4.97 27.07 -7.97
CA GLY A 118 6.11 26.81 -7.09
C GLY A 118 5.75 26.21 -5.73
N TYR A 119 6.75 26.10 -4.84
CA TYR A 119 6.53 25.61 -3.48
C TYR A 119 5.72 26.63 -2.67
N ASP A 120 4.70 26.18 -1.97
CA ASP A 120 3.87 27.05 -1.15
C ASP A 120 4.61 27.49 0.13
N THR A 121 4.90 28.78 0.24
CA THR A 121 5.62 29.34 1.40
C THR A 121 4.76 29.44 2.66
N GLU A 122 3.44 29.24 2.56
CA GLU A 122 2.55 29.23 3.73
C GLU A 122 2.56 27.87 4.46
N LEU A 123 3.16 26.83 3.88
CA LEU A 123 3.40 25.52 4.48
C LEU A 123 4.69 25.53 5.32
N VAL A 124 4.67 26.31 6.40
CA VAL A 124 5.85 26.54 7.25
C VAL A 124 6.29 25.33 8.08
N TYR A 125 5.46 24.29 8.16
CA TYR A 125 5.68 23.08 8.95
C TYR A 125 6.07 21.85 8.10
N GLY A 126 6.32 22.01 6.80
CA GLY A 126 6.61 20.91 5.88
C GLY A 126 5.45 20.59 4.93
N TRP A 127 5.60 19.52 4.14
CA TRP A 127 4.69 19.09 3.07
C TRP A 127 4.58 20.07 1.90
N GLU A 128 5.51 21.02 1.75
CA GLU A 128 5.59 21.86 0.56
C GLU A 128 5.89 21.06 -0.70
N ASP A 129 6.63 19.96 -0.56
CA ASP A 129 6.86 18.99 -1.63
C ASP A 129 5.58 18.22 -1.99
N TYR A 130 4.83 17.77 -0.99
CA TYR A 130 3.56 17.09 -1.19
C TYR A 130 2.57 17.96 -1.99
N ASP A 131 2.44 19.23 -1.61
CA ASP A 131 1.62 20.20 -2.34
C ASP A 131 2.06 20.38 -3.81
N LEU A 132 3.36 20.49 -4.05
CA LEU A 132 3.91 20.62 -5.39
C LEU A 132 3.61 19.37 -6.23
N TRP A 133 3.79 18.18 -5.65
CA TRP A 133 3.53 16.92 -6.34
C TRP A 133 2.06 16.77 -6.72
N LEU A 134 1.13 17.09 -5.81
CA LEU A 134 -0.30 17.09 -6.11
C LEU A 134 -0.64 18.08 -7.23
N SER A 135 -0.03 19.27 -7.23
CA SER A 135 -0.21 20.28 -8.28
C SER A 135 0.22 19.77 -9.66
N ILE A 136 1.35 19.07 -9.73
CA ILE A 136 1.87 18.50 -10.99
C ILE A 136 1.00 17.31 -11.43
N ILE A 137 0.63 16.40 -10.52
CA ILE A 137 -0.22 15.23 -10.81
C ILE A 137 -1.59 15.68 -11.33
N LYS A 138 -2.20 16.68 -10.68
CA LYS A 138 -3.48 17.27 -11.08
C LYS A 138 -3.47 17.86 -12.50
N SER A 139 -2.30 18.22 -13.03
CA SER A 139 -2.15 18.68 -14.42
C SER A 139 -2.15 17.53 -15.46
N GLY A 140 -2.39 16.29 -15.04
CA GLY A 140 -2.45 15.10 -15.89
C GLY A 140 -1.10 14.41 -16.09
N LYS A 141 -0.05 14.87 -15.40
CA LYS A 141 1.30 14.31 -15.55
C LYS A 141 1.45 12.99 -14.81
N ARG A 142 2.19 12.08 -15.43
CA ARG A 142 2.53 10.77 -14.88
C ARG A 142 3.71 10.86 -13.92
N VAL A 143 3.72 9.98 -12.94
CA VAL A 143 4.82 9.78 -12.00
C VAL A 143 5.49 8.44 -12.30
N LEU A 144 6.82 8.42 -12.39
CA LEU A 144 7.59 7.19 -12.53
C LEU A 144 8.57 7.01 -11.37
N GLN A 145 8.68 5.76 -10.92
CA GLN A 145 9.60 5.34 -9.87
C GLN A 145 10.69 4.45 -10.47
N LEU A 146 11.96 4.85 -10.29
CA LEU A 146 13.12 4.04 -10.63
C LEU A 146 13.30 2.93 -9.59
N PRO A 147 13.65 1.70 -10.01
CA PRO A 147 13.69 0.51 -9.13
C PRO A 147 14.97 0.40 -8.28
N TYR A 148 15.72 1.49 -8.09
CA TYR A 148 17.01 1.50 -7.40
C TYR A 148 17.05 2.54 -6.27
N GLU A 149 17.85 2.29 -5.23
CA GLU A 149 18.05 3.19 -4.08
C GLU A 149 18.98 4.37 -4.43
N HIS A 150 18.48 5.31 -5.24
CA HIS A 150 19.28 6.45 -5.67
C HIS A 150 19.26 7.63 -4.70
N PHE A 151 18.26 7.74 -3.82
CA PHE A 151 18.21 8.81 -2.83
C PHE A 151 18.58 8.31 -1.42
N HIS A 152 19.51 8.98 -0.76
CA HIS A 152 19.94 8.65 0.59
C HIS A 152 19.54 9.79 1.53
N TYR A 153 18.58 9.51 2.40
CA TYR A 153 18.03 10.45 3.36
C TYR A 153 18.72 10.33 4.72
N ARG A 154 19.15 11.45 5.29
CA ARG A 154 19.85 11.47 6.57
C ARG A 154 18.87 11.40 7.74
N VAL A 155 19.08 10.41 8.61
CA VAL A 155 18.44 10.36 9.92
C VAL A 155 19.41 10.96 10.95
N ALA A 156 19.19 12.21 11.32
CA ALA A 156 19.83 12.86 12.45
C ALA A 156 19.23 12.37 13.78
N ALA A 157 20.02 12.37 14.86
CA ALA A 157 19.56 11.94 16.18
C ALA A 157 18.43 12.85 16.75
N ASP A 158 18.35 14.08 16.27
CA ASP A 158 17.51 15.20 16.69
C ASP A 158 16.63 15.75 15.54
N SER A 159 16.17 14.87 14.63
CA SER A 159 15.39 15.25 13.43
C SER A 159 14.16 16.15 13.70
N MET A 160 14.02 17.22 12.90
CA MET A 160 12.89 18.17 12.93
C MET A 160 11.50 17.53 12.77
N VAL A 161 11.38 16.39 12.08
CA VAL A 161 10.07 15.74 11.86
C VAL A 161 9.47 15.21 13.18
N ARG A 162 10.31 14.97 14.19
CA ARG A 162 9.86 14.54 15.52
C ARG A 162 9.26 15.66 16.38
N SER A 163 9.36 16.93 15.98
CA SER A 163 8.90 18.07 16.79
C SER A 163 7.54 18.65 16.40
N LEU A 164 6.89 18.18 15.32
CA LEU A 164 5.57 18.68 14.93
C LEU A 164 4.46 18.06 15.76
N ASN A 165 3.70 18.90 16.44
CA ASN A 165 2.52 18.46 17.17
C ASN A 165 1.36 18.12 16.22
N LYS A 166 0.37 17.39 16.75
CA LYS A 166 -0.77 16.92 15.95
C LYS A 166 -1.53 18.07 15.27
N SER A 167 -1.72 19.21 15.94
CA SER A 167 -2.49 20.33 15.38
C SER A 167 -1.79 20.98 14.18
N GLN A 168 -0.47 21.12 14.21
CA GLN A 168 0.32 21.64 13.07
C GLN A 168 0.23 20.73 11.84
N LYS A 169 0.25 19.40 12.05
CA LYS A 169 0.05 18.44 10.97
C LYS A 169 -1.35 18.57 10.36
N VAL A 170 -2.38 18.65 11.20
CA VAL A 170 -3.77 18.83 10.75
C VAL A 170 -3.94 20.14 9.98
N GLU A 171 -3.33 21.24 10.44
CA GLU A 171 -3.39 22.53 9.76
C GLU A 171 -2.75 22.46 8.36
N SER A 172 -1.56 21.84 8.26
CA SER A 172 -0.85 21.70 6.98
C SER A 172 -1.65 20.84 6.00
N PHE A 173 -2.14 19.67 6.44
CA PHE A 173 -3.02 18.82 5.63
C PHE A 173 -4.32 19.53 5.23
N LYS A 174 -4.92 20.33 6.13
CA LYS A 174 -6.12 21.12 5.81
C LYS A 174 -5.85 22.12 4.69
N LYS A 175 -4.71 22.82 4.73
CA LYS A 175 -4.32 23.76 3.65
C LYS A 175 -4.18 23.03 2.31
N ILE A 176 -3.48 21.89 2.31
CA ILE A 176 -3.28 21.05 1.11
C ILE A 176 -4.63 20.55 0.58
N TYR A 177 -5.49 20.02 1.45
CA TYR A 177 -6.83 19.57 1.08
C TYR A 177 -7.66 20.69 0.45
N LEU A 178 -7.69 21.88 1.07
CA LEU A 178 -8.47 23.01 0.54
C LEU A 178 -7.95 23.49 -0.83
N LYS A 179 -6.63 23.47 -1.03
CA LYS A 179 -5.99 23.84 -2.29
C LYS A 179 -6.27 22.85 -3.42
N HIS A 180 -6.33 21.56 -3.09
CA HIS A 180 -6.55 20.45 -4.04
C HIS A 180 -7.94 19.81 -3.92
N GLN A 181 -8.92 20.55 -3.41
CA GLN A 181 -10.24 20.01 -2.99
C GLN A 181 -11.01 19.28 -4.10
N ASP A 182 -10.78 19.65 -5.36
CA ASP A 182 -11.36 19.02 -6.54
C ASP A 182 -10.78 17.63 -6.77
N LEU A 183 -9.46 17.51 -6.74
CA LEU A 183 -8.78 16.21 -6.83
C LEU A 183 -9.22 15.26 -5.70
N PHE A 184 -9.31 15.77 -4.46
CA PHE A 184 -9.82 14.98 -3.34
C PHE A 184 -11.31 14.62 -3.49
N ARG A 185 -12.14 15.54 -3.97
CA ARG A 185 -13.58 15.32 -4.16
C ARG A 185 -13.85 14.25 -5.22
N GLU A 186 -13.11 14.26 -6.32
CA GLU A 186 -13.23 13.29 -7.40
C GLU A 186 -12.78 11.88 -7.00
N ASN A 187 -12.04 11.75 -5.89
CA ASN A 187 -11.46 10.51 -5.39
C ASN A 187 -11.85 10.26 -3.92
N ILE A 188 -13.04 10.71 -3.52
CA ILE A 188 -13.46 10.73 -2.11
C ILE A 188 -13.58 9.33 -1.52
N GLU A 189 -13.85 8.31 -2.33
CA GLU A 189 -13.93 6.90 -1.91
C GLU A 189 -12.65 6.46 -1.20
N ILE A 190 -11.47 6.94 -1.64
CA ILE A 190 -10.17 6.59 -1.07
C ILE A 190 -10.09 6.98 0.41
N TRP A 191 -10.61 8.17 0.76
CA TRP A 191 -10.64 8.63 2.15
C TRP A 191 -11.72 7.92 2.96
N LEU A 192 -12.88 7.65 2.35
CA LEU A 192 -13.98 6.96 3.03
C LEU A 192 -13.60 5.52 3.36
N ASP A 193 -13.01 4.79 2.41
CA ASP A 193 -12.53 3.43 2.61
C ASP A 193 -11.50 3.39 3.75
N ARG A 194 -10.53 4.32 3.74
CA ARG A 194 -9.55 4.39 4.83
C ARG A 194 -10.17 4.72 6.19
N LEU A 195 -11.19 5.58 6.23
CA LEU A 195 -11.93 5.88 7.46
C LEU A 195 -12.73 4.69 7.98
N VAL A 196 -13.32 3.89 7.07
CA VAL A 196 -14.04 2.66 7.42
C VAL A 196 -13.05 1.63 7.96
N GLU A 197 -11.93 1.38 7.29
CA GLU A 197 -10.88 0.47 7.76
C GLU A 197 -10.37 0.79 9.17
N VAL A 198 -10.18 2.08 9.46
CA VAL A 198 -9.71 2.53 10.79
C VAL A 198 -10.78 2.31 11.88
N LYS A 199 -12.06 2.43 11.53
CA LYS A 199 -13.18 2.24 12.48
C LYS A 199 -13.57 0.78 12.64
N GLU A 200 -13.42 0.00 11.58
CA GLU A 200 -13.81 -1.39 11.47
C GLU A 200 -12.59 -2.23 11.06
N PRO A 201 -11.61 -2.45 11.96
CA PRO A 201 -10.38 -3.20 11.66
C PRO A 201 -10.64 -4.71 11.67
N TYR A 202 -11.75 -5.13 11.09
CA TYR A 202 -12.16 -6.52 10.96
C TYR A 202 -12.60 -6.80 9.53
N HIS A 203 -12.37 -8.03 9.11
CA HIS A 203 -12.95 -8.58 7.90
C HIS A 203 -14.18 -9.42 8.22
N THR A 204 -14.93 -9.79 7.20
CA THR A 204 -16.10 -10.63 7.35
C THR A 204 -15.78 -12.06 6.90
N CYS A 205 -16.06 -13.03 7.77
CA CYS A 205 -16.11 -14.43 7.43
C CYS A 205 -17.57 -14.89 7.36
N LYS A 206 -17.94 -15.57 6.28
CA LYS A 206 -19.29 -16.12 6.08
C LYS A 206 -19.23 -17.64 5.98
N CYS A 207 -20.16 -18.32 6.63
CA CYS A 207 -20.36 -19.75 6.48
C CYS A 207 -21.74 -19.98 5.89
N TYR A 208 -21.78 -20.40 4.62
CA TYR A 208 -22.98 -20.81 3.93
C TYR A 208 -23.22 -22.30 4.17
N ILE A 209 -24.47 -22.63 4.48
CA ILE A 209 -24.90 -23.98 4.84
C ILE A 209 -25.89 -24.43 3.77
N ASP A 210 -25.64 -25.59 3.16
CA ASP A 210 -26.56 -26.20 2.20
C ASP A 210 -27.32 -27.33 2.89
N THR A 211 -28.66 -27.23 2.93
CA THR A 211 -29.56 -28.24 3.50
C THR A 211 -30.31 -29.05 2.43
N GLY A 212 -29.89 -28.98 1.16
CA GLY A 212 -30.48 -29.71 0.03
C GLY A 212 -30.82 -28.85 -1.19
N ASP A 213 -30.96 -27.53 -1.01
CA ASP A 213 -31.41 -26.58 -2.03
C ASP A 213 -30.28 -25.72 -2.62
N GLY A 214 -29.03 -25.96 -2.22
CA GLY A 214 -27.90 -25.10 -2.56
C GLY A 214 -27.64 -24.01 -1.51
N TYR A 215 -26.68 -23.13 -1.79
CA TYR A 215 -26.37 -22.01 -0.90
C TYR A 215 -27.34 -20.85 -1.14
N THR A 216 -28.03 -20.43 -0.09
CA THR A 216 -28.97 -19.29 -0.11
C THR A 216 -28.56 -18.22 0.91
N GLU A 217 -28.96 -16.97 0.68
CA GLU A 217 -28.67 -15.86 1.61
C GLU A 217 -29.41 -16.01 2.96
N SER A 218 -30.47 -16.82 3.03
CA SER A 218 -31.14 -17.15 4.30
C SER A 218 -30.38 -18.21 5.12
N GLN A 219 -29.33 -18.82 4.56
CA GLN A 219 -28.56 -19.89 5.19
C GLN A 219 -27.08 -19.52 5.30
N VAL A 220 -26.83 -18.29 5.75
CA VAL A 220 -25.48 -17.75 5.98
C VAL A 220 -25.30 -17.34 7.44
N LEU A 221 -24.18 -17.76 8.02
CA LEU A 221 -23.73 -17.31 9.32
C LEU A 221 -22.51 -16.41 9.15
N THR A 222 -22.54 -15.24 9.80
CA THR A 222 -21.49 -14.23 9.65
C THR A 222 -20.69 -14.07 10.94
N ARG A 223 -19.37 -13.93 10.81
CA ARG A 223 -18.44 -13.63 11.90
C ARG A 223 -17.51 -12.50 11.48
N LYS A 224 -17.24 -11.59 12.40
CA LYS A 224 -16.15 -10.62 12.25
C LYS A 224 -14.84 -11.34 12.57
N ILE A 225 -13.84 -11.15 11.74
CA ILE A 225 -12.51 -11.71 11.91
C ILE A 225 -11.49 -10.58 11.98
N VAL A 226 -10.59 -10.66 12.95
CA VAL A 226 -9.52 -9.67 13.14
C VAL A 226 -8.16 -10.34 12.90
N PRO A 227 -7.09 -9.58 12.62
CA PRO A 227 -5.74 -10.14 12.55
C PRO A 227 -5.42 -10.98 13.80
N GLY A 228 -4.88 -12.19 13.60
CA GLY A 228 -4.62 -13.14 14.69
C GLY A 228 -5.79 -14.07 15.06
N THR A 229 -6.94 -13.98 14.38
CA THR A 229 -8.03 -14.96 14.57
C THR A 229 -7.56 -16.36 14.19
N GLN A 230 -7.61 -17.29 15.15
CA GLN A 230 -7.19 -18.68 14.95
C GLN A 230 -8.34 -19.69 14.93
N ILE A 231 -9.46 -19.37 15.56
CA ILE A 231 -10.59 -20.28 15.70
C ILE A 231 -11.87 -19.54 15.31
N LEU A 232 -12.63 -20.11 14.37
CA LEU A 232 -13.95 -19.66 13.99
C LEU A 232 -14.99 -20.69 14.43
N THR A 233 -16.03 -20.23 15.11
CA THR A 233 -17.10 -21.08 15.60
C THR A 233 -18.46 -20.58 15.11
N PHE A 234 -19.20 -21.47 14.47
CA PHE A 234 -20.54 -21.23 13.94
C PHE A 234 -21.55 -22.13 14.65
N ASP A 235 -22.60 -21.52 15.18
CA ASP A 235 -23.76 -22.25 15.72
C ASP A 235 -24.65 -22.66 14.56
N ILE A 236 -24.70 -23.97 14.31
CA ILE A 236 -25.46 -24.58 13.23
C ILE A 236 -26.64 -25.42 13.76
N SER A 237 -26.97 -25.29 15.05
CA SER A 237 -28.02 -26.07 15.71
C SER A 237 -29.42 -25.87 15.13
N SER A 238 -29.66 -24.73 14.47
CA SER A 238 -30.94 -24.42 13.81
C SER A 238 -31.09 -25.06 12.43
N PHE A 239 -30.04 -25.66 11.87
CA PHE A 239 -30.05 -26.25 10.53
C PHE A 239 -30.23 -27.76 10.61
N GLN A 240 -31.14 -28.30 9.79
CA GLN A 240 -31.37 -29.74 9.66
C GLN A 240 -30.94 -30.22 8.27
N ASN A 241 -30.63 -31.51 8.14
CA ASN A 241 -30.26 -32.15 6.87
C ASN A 241 -29.07 -31.47 6.16
N ILE A 242 -28.04 -31.08 6.91
CA ILE A 242 -26.88 -30.38 6.34
C ILE A 242 -26.12 -31.30 5.37
N VAL A 243 -25.96 -30.85 4.13
CA VAL A 243 -25.30 -31.59 3.04
C VAL A 243 -23.85 -31.17 2.88
N LYS A 244 -23.57 -29.87 2.89
CA LYS A 244 -22.22 -29.30 2.70
C LYS A 244 -22.16 -27.87 3.21
N PHE A 245 -20.94 -27.37 3.43
CA PHE A 245 -20.69 -25.98 3.80
C PHE A 245 -19.87 -25.27 2.72
N ARG A 246 -19.98 -23.95 2.66
CA ARG A 246 -19.01 -23.09 2.00
C ARG A 246 -18.58 -22.03 3.00
N LEU A 247 -17.30 -22.05 3.34
CA LEU A 247 -16.66 -21.03 4.14
C LEU A 247 -16.07 -19.98 3.19
N ASP A 248 -16.50 -18.74 3.35
CA ASP A 248 -15.89 -17.57 2.74
C ASP A 248 -15.05 -16.92 3.84
N PRO A 249 -13.75 -17.24 3.94
CA PRO A 249 -12.98 -17.00 5.16
C PRO A 249 -12.72 -15.52 5.44
N VAL A 250 -12.82 -14.66 4.43
CA VAL A 250 -12.51 -13.22 4.44
C VAL A 250 -13.13 -12.56 3.20
N ASP A 251 -13.33 -11.25 3.21
CA ASP A 251 -13.95 -10.44 2.14
C ASP A 251 -12.93 -9.69 1.26
N CYS A 252 -11.70 -10.20 1.17
CA CYS A 252 -10.63 -9.66 0.35
C CYS A 252 -9.59 -10.75 -0.02
N PRO A 253 -8.62 -10.47 -0.91
CA PRO A 253 -7.53 -11.39 -1.19
C PRO A 253 -6.80 -11.81 0.09
N ALA A 254 -6.42 -13.08 0.20
CA ALA A 254 -5.87 -13.60 1.44
C ALA A 254 -4.94 -14.79 1.27
N VAL A 255 -4.03 -14.93 2.22
CA VAL A 255 -3.23 -16.14 2.43
C VAL A 255 -3.58 -16.65 3.81
N LEU A 256 -4.06 -17.89 3.90
CA LEU A 256 -4.42 -18.52 5.17
C LEU A 256 -4.11 -20.00 5.17
N SER A 257 -3.82 -20.54 6.35
CA SER A 257 -3.77 -21.99 6.57
C SER A 257 -5.07 -22.47 7.19
N VAL A 258 -5.53 -23.64 6.77
CA VAL A 258 -6.62 -24.36 7.47
C VAL A 258 -6.00 -25.56 8.15
N HIS A 259 -6.02 -25.57 9.48
CA HIS A 259 -5.40 -26.62 10.29
C HIS A 259 -6.38 -27.77 10.54
N GLN A 260 -7.61 -27.44 10.93
CA GLN A 260 -8.62 -28.43 11.26
C GLN A 260 -10.03 -27.86 11.08
N ILE A 261 -10.98 -28.70 10.68
CA ILE A 261 -12.41 -28.38 10.71
C ILE A 261 -13.12 -29.50 11.46
N VAL A 262 -13.88 -29.13 12.49
CA VAL A 262 -14.57 -30.07 13.39
C VAL A 262 -16.05 -29.72 13.44
N LEU A 263 -16.88 -30.74 13.24
CA LEU A 263 -18.31 -30.67 13.51
C LEU A 263 -18.60 -31.31 14.85
N GLN A 264 -19.24 -30.55 15.74
CA GLN A 264 -19.57 -31.01 17.08
C GLN A 264 -21.08 -31.18 17.20
N GLY A 265 -21.49 -32.27 17.85
CA GLY A 265 -22.89 -32.64 18.03
C GLY A 265 -23.10 -33.52 19.26
N SER A 266 -24.34 -33.89 19.53
CA SER A 266 -24.75 -34.58 20.76
C SER A 266 -24.26 -36.04 20.90
N GLY A 267 -23.55 -36.60 19.92
CA GLY A 267 -23.13 -38.01 19.92
C GLY A 267 -21.67 -38.32 19.53
N SER A 268 -20.86 -37.35 19.12
CA SER A 268 -19.39 -37.38 18.91
C SER A 268 -18.95 -36.23 18.01
N ASP A 269 -17.69 -35.80 18.14
CA ASP A 269 -17.08 -34.84 17.24
C ASP A 269 -16.66 -35.55 15.94
N THR A 270 -17.08 -35.01 14.80
CA THR A 270 -16.67 -35.47 13.47
C THR A 270 -15.64 -34.51 12.90
N GLU A 271 -14.40 -34.98 12.77
CA GLU A 271 -13.35 -34.22 12.09
C GLU A 271 -13.50 -34.32 10.57
N VAL A 272 -13.39 -33.17 9.89
CA VAL A 272 -13.37 -33.09 8.44
C VAL A 272 -11.93 -32.94 7.97
N SER A 273 -11.46 -33.86 7.12
CA SER A 273 -10.09 -33.81 6.60
C SER A 273 -9.88 -32.61 5.68
N VAL A 274 -8.87 -31.80 5.99
CA VAL A 274 -8.47 -30.59 5.22
C VAL A 274 -8.17 -30.90 3.75
N ASN A 275 -7.73 -32.12 3.42
CA ASN A 275 -7.43 -32.54 2.05
C ASN A 275 -8.68 -32.64 1.13
N SER A 276 -9.89 -32.57 1.71
CA SER A 276 -11.15 -32.59 0.97
C SER A 276 -11.67 -31.20 0.57
N LEU A 277 -10.99 -30.13 0.99
CA LEU A 277 -11.41 -28.77 0.71
C LEU A 277 -11.15 -28.39 -0.76
N LYS A 278 -12.18 -27.92 -1.43
CA LYS A 278 -12.07 -27.32 -2.78
C LYS A 278 -12.36 -25.85 -2.67
N GLY A 279 -11.59 -24.98 -3.31
CA GLY A 279 -11.81 -23.54 -3.20
C GLY A 279 -11.46 -22.75 -4.45
N SER A 280 -11.72 -21.45 -4.42
CA SER A 280 -11.32 -20.49 -5.47
C SER A 280 -9.84 -20.11 -5.42
N HIS A 281 -9.06 -20.73 -4.55
CA HIS A 281 -7.64 -20.44 -4.37
C HIS A 281 -6.87 -20.59 -5.68
N VAL A 282 -5.93 -19.67 -5.90
CA VAL A 282 -5.02 -19.66 -7.03
C VAL A 282 -3.85 -20.62 -6.78
N CYS A 283 -3.40 -20.74 -5.53
CA CYS A 283 -2.34 -21.66 -5.13
C CYS A 283 -2.72 -22.42 -3.85
N LEU A 284 -2.21 -23.65 -3.76
CA LEU A 284 -2.26 -24.50 -2.57
C LEU A 284 -0.86 -25.06 -2.32
N ASP A 285 -0.31 -24.78 -1.14
CA ASP A 285 0.98 -25.27 -0.68
C ASP A 285 0.82 -25.91 0.71
N GLY A 286 0.78 -27.24 0.76
CA GLY A 286 0.40 -27.98 1.97
C GLY A 286 -1.00 -27.59 2.44
N ASN A 287 -1.11 -26.98 3.62
CA ASN A 287 -2.37 -26.48 4.19
C ASN A 287 -2.64 -25.00 3.92
N ARG A 288 -1.75 -24.32 3.17
CA ARG A 288 -1.80 -22.88 2.91
C ARG A 288 -2.54 -22.61 1.60
N TYR A 289 -3.68 -21.94 1.73
CA TYR A 289 -4.54 -21.50 0.64
C TYR A 289 -4.23 -20.04 0.30
N MET A 290 -4.10 -19.75 -0.99
CA MET A 290 -3.78 -18.43 -1.51
C MET A 290 -4.86 -17.95 -2.47
N PHE A 291 -5.57 -16.89 -2.10
CA PHE A 291 -6.69 -16.33 -2.85
C PHE A 291 -6.34 -14.94 -3.38
N SER A 292 -6.56 -14.73 -4.68
CA SER A 292 -6.35 -13.41 -5.30
C SER A 292 -7.65 -12.66 -5.57
N ASP A 293 -8.80 -13.29 -5.33
CA ASP A 293 -10.12 -12.70 -5.53
C ASP A 293 -10.62 -12.04 -4.23
N HIS A 294 -11.61 -11.15 -4.36
CA HIS A 294 -12.20 -10.43 -3.23
C HIS A 294 -13.29 -11.23 -2.51
N ASP A 295 -13.55 -12.47 -2.92
CA ASP A 295 -14.63 -13.30 -2.38
C ASP A 295 -14.17 -14.78 -2.31
N PRO A 296 -13.10 -15.05 -1.52
CA PRO A 296 -12.48 -16.35 -1.44
C PRO A 296 -13.46 -17.40 -0.94
N LYS A 297 -13.47 -18.57 -1.57
CA LYS A 297 -14.42 -19.65 -1.26
C LYS A 297 -13.70 -20.94 -0.91
N LEU A 298 -14.13 -21.59 0.16
CA LEU A 298 -13.72 -22.92 0.58
C LEU A 298 -14.95 -23.81 0.77
N HIS A 299 -15.13 -24.77 -0.13
CA HIS A 299 -16.18 -25.77 -0.05
C HIS A 299 -15.74 -26.94 0.83
N ILE A 300 -16.59 -27.26 1.81
CA ILE A 300 -16.40 -28.34 2.78
C ILE A 300 -17.45 -29.41 2.46
N GLN A 301 -17.00 -30.57 1.98
CA GLN A 301 -17.89 -31.70 1.72
C GLN A 301 -18.04 -32.57 2.98
N MET A 302 -19.28 -32.96 3.29
CA MET A 302 -19.57 -33.87 4.39
C MET A 302 -19.17 -35.31 4.06
N VAL A 303 -18.69 -36.04 5.06
CA VAL A 303 -18.53 -37.51 4.96
C VAL A 303 -19.92 -38.14 4.95
N LYS A 304 -20.16 -39.13 4.08
CA LYS A 304 -21.50 -39.74 3.84
C LYS A 304 -22.22 -40.19 5.12
N HIS A 305 -21.49 -40.63 6.15
CA HIS A 305 -22.07 -41.10 7.42
C HIS A 305 -22.55 -39.97 8.35
N ALA A 306 -22.12 -38.72 8.12
CA ALA A 306 -22.45 -37.57 8.94
C ALA A 306 -23.73 -36.83 8.49
N ALA A 307 -24.31 -37.16 7.33
CA ALA A 307 -25.47 -36.45 6.77
C ALA A 307 -26.77 -36.56 7.61
N HIS A 308 -26.81 -37.46 8.60
CA HIS A 308 -27.97 -37.69 9.46
C HIS A 308 -27.71 -37.39 10.94
N ALA A 309 -26.53 -36.86 11.29
CA ALA A 309 -26.19 -36.52 12.67
C ALA A 309 -26.65 -35.09 13.01
N SER A 310 -27.16 -34.90 14.22
CA SER A 310 -27.54 -33.58 14.74
C SER A 310 -26.29 -32.84 15.24
N PHE A 311 -25.73 -31.99 14.37
CA PHE A 311 -24.62 -31.10 14.73
C PHE A 311 -25.13 -29.77 15.27
N THR A 312 -24.42 -29.24 16.26
CA THR A 312 -24.72 -27.93 16.86
C THR A 312 -23.66 -26.90 16.49
N THR A 313 -22.44 -27.34 16.21
CA THR A 313 -21.30 -26.42 16.05
C THR A 313 -20.42 -26.83 14.88
N LEU A 314 -20.03 -25.87 14.05
CA LEU A 314 -18.91 -25.98 13.13
C LEU A 314 -17.75 -25.13 13.66
N ARG A 315 -16.63 -25.77 13.99
CA ARG A 315 -15.40 -25.13 14.44
C ARG A 315 -14.34 -25.26 13.34
N CYS A 316 -13.77 -24.15 12.91
CA CYS A 316 -12.67 -24.09 11.95
C CYS A 316 -11.44 -23.50 12.63
N GLU A 317 -10.35 -24.26 12.67
CA GLU A 317 -9.03 -23.79 13.08
C GLU A 317 -8.27 -23.32 11.85
N ILE A 318 -8.05 -22.00 11.79
CA ILE A 318 -7.43 -21.32 10.68
C ILE A 318 -6.27 -20.47 11.16
N GLU A 319 -5.40 -20.06 10.25
CA GLU A 319 -4.35 -19.09 10.53
C GLU A 319 -4.28 -18.12 9.36
N LEU A 320 -4.72 -16.88 9.57
CA LEU A 320 -4.69 -15.83 8.56
C LEU A 320 -3.29 -15.19 8.52
N HIS A 321 -2.53 -15.49 7.46
CA HIS A 321 -1.13 -15.02 7.31
C HIS A 321 -1.02 -13.61 6.74
N SER A 322 -1.97 -13.20 5.89
CA SER A 322 -2.04 -11.88 5.28
C SER A 322 -3.34 -11.71 4.53
N PHE A 323 -3.74 -10.46 4.32
CA PHE A 323 -4.95 -10.08 3.59
C PHE A 323 -4.69 -8.83 2.71
N GLY A 324 -5.62 -8.53 1.80
CA GLY A 324 -5.55 -7.40 0.89
C GLY A 324 -4.28 -7.37 0.03
N ASN A 325 -3.67 -6.19 -0.10
CA ASN A 325 -2.48 -5.97 -0.92
C ASN A 325 -1.25 -6.75 -0.43
N GLU A 326 -1.12 -7.01 0.87
CA GLU A 326 -0.03 -7.83 1.41
C GLU A 326 -0.15 -9.27 0.93
N ALA A 327 -1.38 -9.83 0.93
CA ALA A 327 -1.64 -11.16 0.39
C ALA A 327 -1.29 -11.24 -1.11
N LEU A 328 -1.73 -10.25 -1.91
CA LEU A 328 -1.42 -10.22 -3.34
C LEU A 328 0.09 -10.21 -3.61
N ARG A 329 0.87 -9.42 -2.85
CA ARG A 329 2.34 -9.41 -2.95
C ARG A 329 2.94 -10.77 -2.65
N LYS A 330 2.57 -11.38 -1.52
CA LYS A 330 3.04 -12.73 -1.15
C LYS A 330 2.70 -13.79 -2.21
N ILE A 331 1.54 -13.67 -2.86
CA ILE A 331 1.13 -14.56 -3.95
C ILE A 331 2.04 -14.38 -5.18
N VAL A 332 2.34 -13.13 -5.55
CA VAL A 332 3.26 -12.84 -6.67
C VAL A 332 4.65 -13.38 -6.38
N ASP A 333 5.19 -13.13 -5.18
CA ASP A 333 6.52 -13.61 -4.78
C ASP A 333 6.58 -15.14 -4.80
N TYR A 334 5.54 -15.81 -4.27
CA TYR A 334 5.43 -17.27 -4.31
C TYR A 334 5.42 -17.79 -5.74
N LEU A 335 4.62 -17.20 -6.63
CA LEU A 335 4.54 -17.59 -8.04
C LEU A 335 5.84 -17.31 -8.81
N ALA A 336 6.55 -16.23 -8.50
CA ALA A 336 7.83 -15.88 -9.13
C ALA A 336 8.97 -16.82 -8.70
N SER A 337 8.91 -17.36 -7.48
CA SER A 337 9.96 -18.24 -6.91
C SER A 337 10.08 -19.65 -7.54
N GLY A 338 9.21 -20.02 -8.49
CA GLY A 338 9.44 -21.16 -9.38
C GLY A 338 8.94 -22.54 -8.92
N GLN A 339 8.09 -22.66 -7.90
CA GLN A 339 7.66 -23.97 -7.39
C GLN A 339 6.67 -24.79 -8.26
N LYS A 340 6.21 -24.32 -9.43
CA LYS A 340 5.45 -25.16 -10.43
C LYS A 340 5.25 -24.45 -11.79
N GLN A 341 6.31 -24.31 -12.59
CA GLN A 341 6.38 -23.42 -13.77
C GLN A 341 5.39 -23.61 -14.95
N GLN A 342 4.50 -24.61 -14.99
CA GLN A 342 3.65 -24.86 -16.18
C GLN A 342 2.24 -24.25 -16.15
N ARG A 343 1.72 -23.74 -15.02
CA ARG A 343 0.40 -23.06 -14.92
C ARG A 343 0.46 -21.57 -14.57
N ILE A 344 1.67 -21.03 -14.42
CA ILE A 344 1.96 -19.77 -13.71
C ILE A 344 1.69 -18.51 -14.55
N SER A 345 1.86 -18.55 -15.88
CA SER A 345 1.83 -17.34 -16.70
C SER A 345 0.47 -16.62 -16.71
N GLY A 346 -0.64 -17.38 -16.65
CA GLY A 346 -2.00 -16.81 -16.58
C GLY A 346 -2.35 -16.22 -15.21
N ALA A 347 -1.98 -16.93 -14.13
CA ALA A 347 -2.25 -16.49 -12.76
C ALA A 347 -1.43 -15.25 -12.38
N ILE A 348 -0.13 -15.23 -12.69
CA ILE A 348 0.73 -14.05 -12.46
C ILE A 348 0.18 -12.83 -13.22
N ARG A 349 -0.20 -12.99 -14.49
CA ARG A 349 -0.77 -11.87 -15.26
C ARG A 349 -2.06 -11.34 -14.64
N LYS A 350 -2.94 -12.24 -14.17
CA LYS A 350 -4.20 -11.85 -13.52
C LYS A 350 -3.96 -11.09 -12.21
N VAL A 351 -3.08 -11.59 -11.35
CA VAL A 351 -2.76 -10.95 -10.06
C VAL A 351 -1.97 -9.65 -10.26
N GLY A 352 -1.00 -9.63 -11.18
CA GLY A 352 -0.25 -8.43 -11.54
C GLY A 352 -1.15 -7.31 -12.05
N LYS A 353 -2.15 -7.63 -12.88
CA LYS A 353 -3.18 -6.67 -13.31
C LYS A 353 -3.92 -6.05 -12.12
N ILE A 354 -4.37 -6.87 -11.17
CA ILE A 354 -5.08 -6.41 -9.96
C ILE A 354 -4.18 -5.46 -9.14
N ILE A 355 -2.92 -5.81 -8.90
CA ILE A 355 -1.97 -4.96 -8.16
C ILE A 355 -1.70 -3.63 -8.90
N SER A 356 -1.61 -3.68 -10.23
CA SER A 356 -1.33 -2.50 -11.07
C SER A 356 -2.55 -1.62 -11.35
N GLY A 357 -3.76 -2.01 -10.89
CA GLY A 357 -5.00 -1.29 -11.18
C GLY A 357 -5.44 -1.32 -12.66
N GLN A 358 -4.82 -2.16 -13.49
CA GLN A 358 -5.18 -2.29 -14.90
C GLN A 358 -6.35 -3.26 -15.07
N LYS A 359 -7.53 -2.74 -15.44
CA LYS A 359 -8.70 -3.56 -15.84
C LYS A 359 -8.43 -4.36 -17.11
#